data_AF-A0A7V5U467-F1
#
_entry.id   AF-A0A7V5U467-F1
#
_cell.length_a   1.000
_cell.length_b   1.000
_cell.length_c   1.000
_cell.angle_alpha   90.00
_cell.angle_beta   90.00
_cell.angle_gamma   90.00
#
_symmetry.space_group_name_H-M   'P 1'
#
loop_
_entity.id
_entity.type
_entity.pdbx_description
1 polymer ?
#
loop_
_entity_poly.entity_id
_entity_poly.type
_entity_poly.pdbx_seq_one_letter_code
_entity_poly.pdbx_strand_id
1 'polypeptide(L)'
;MKSSFYYGDFYGSSDHCLLSSRKFSETFYLEGIDGKPILPGEEKGIIPYNTEVLVEKVEFPPANRPLLTPRFYPWVYIKVDKLFGYRDCIVVLRPDVSTKEEFMPLFYDVFSVDNNEAYLKSLSPEKRDAIFNKRFLEGLTENEVYIIFGRPDSIRFVKEEGGRRVIFDYRTFEIIFNNDRTYKLERKVIRDDR
;
A
#
# COMPACT_ATOMS: atom_id res chain seq x y z
N MET A 1 0.98 11.21 4.30
CA MET A 1 0.81 9.73 4.14
C MET A 1 1.94 8.98 4.83
N LYS A 2 1.70 7.77 5.38
CA LYS A 2 2.69 6.98 6.15
C LYS A 2 3.54 5.99 5.35
N SER A 3 3.24 5.80 4.07
CA SER A 3 4.06 5.03 3.13
C SER A 3 3.99 5.64 1.72
N SER A 4 4.82 5.16 0.80
CA SER A 4 4.73 5.48 -0.63
C SER A 4 3.62 4.65 -1.28
N PHE A 5 2.89 5.23 -2.23
CA PHE A 5 1.75 4.61 -2.94
C PHE A 5 1.99 4.62 -4.44
N TYR A 6 1.57 3.58 -5.14
CA TYR A 6 1.33 3.65 -6.58
C TYR A 6 0.03 4.42 -6.84
N TYR A 7 -0.02 5.19 -7.92
CA TYR A 7 -1.23 5.85 -8.39
C TYR A 7 -1.50 5.55 -9.86
N GLY A 8 -2.77 5.60 -10.25
CA GLY A 8 -3.21 5.25 -11.59
C GLY A 8 -4.73 5.24 -11.71
N ASP A 9 -5.26 4.61 -12.76
CA ASP A 9 -6.69 4.62 -13.04
C ASP A 9 -7.51 3.76 -12.07
N PHE A 10 -8.64 4.30 -11.61
CA PHE A 10 -9.53 3.62 -10.67
C PHE A 10 -10.54 2.71 -11.38
N TYR A 11 -10.09 1.49 -11.71
CA TYR A 11 -10.93 0.45 -12.32
C TYR A 11 -11.80 1.00 -13.48
N GLY A 12 -13.11 0.73 -13.50
CA GLY A 12 -14.03 1.19 -14.54
C GLY A 12 -14.49 2.65 -14.39
N SER A 13 -13.87 3.47 -13.54
CA SER A 13 -14.22 4.88 -13.36
C SER A 13 -13.06 5.78 -13.81
N SER A 14 -13.38 6.75 -14.68
CA SER A 14 -12.43 7.78 -15.12
C SER A 14 -12.31 8.96 -14.16
N ASP A 15 -13.23 9.07 -13.20
CA ASP A 15 -13.39 10.27 -12.36
C ASP A 15 -12.40 10.30 -11.21
N HIS A 16 -11.81 9.15 -10.88
CA HIS A 16 -10.92 8.98 -9.75
C HIS A 16 -9.63 8.25 -10.12
N CYS A 17 -8.56 8.54 -9.37
CA CYS A 17 -7.37 7.69 -9.34
C CYS A 17 -7.46 6.66 -8.21
N LEU A 18 -6.81 5.51 -8.39
CA LEU A 18 -6.55 4.58 -7.29
C LEU A 18 -5.22 4.94 -6.63
N LEU A 19 -5.15 4.85 -5.31
CA LEU A 19 -3.90 4.75 -4.56
C LEU A 19 -3.78 3.39 -3.91
N SER A 20 -2.66 2.71 -4.19
CA SER A 20 -2.36 1.40 -3.63
C SER A 20 -0.93 1.34 -3.10
N SER A 21 -0.73 0.76 -1.91
CA SER A 21 0.62 0.47 -1.41
C SER A 21 1.32 -0.62 -2.23
N ARG A 22 0.54 -1.39 -3.01
CA ARG A 22 0.94 -2.49 -3.90
C ARG A 22 0.87 -2.07 -5.36
N LYS A 23 1.64 -2.78 -6.20
CA LYS A 23 1.49 -2.64 -7.65
C LYS A 23 0.07 -2.96 -8.07
N PHE A 24 -0.39 -2.34 -9.15
CA PHE A 24 -1.75 -2.59 -9.65
C PHE A 24 -1.94 -4.04 -10.09
N SER A 25 -0.89 -4.67 -10.64
CA SER A 25 -0.84 -6.11 -10.95
C SER A 25 -0.97 -7.05 -9.74
N GLU A 26 -0.92 -6.51 -8.53
CA GLU A 26 -0.99 -7.24 -7.26
C GLU A 26 -2.17 -6.77 -6.40
N THR A 27 -3.02 -5.88 -6.95
CA THR A 27 -4.15 -5.27 -6.25
C THR A 27 -5.44 -5.94 -6.69
N PHE A 28 -6.00 -6.75 -5.80
CA PHE A 28 -7.10 -7.68 -6.11
C PHE A 28 -8.32 -7.40 -5.24
N TYR A 29 -9.07 -6.34 -5.57
CA TYR A 29 -10.31 -6.02 -4.87
C TYR A 29 -11.57 -6.54 -5.57
N LEU A 30 -11.44 -6.94 -6.83
CA LEU A 30 -12.55 -7.39 -7.65
C LEU A 30 -12.26 -8.74 -8.27
N GLU A 31 -13.31 -9.54 -8.37
CA GLU A 31 -13.31 -10.82 -9.04
C GLU A 31 -14.42 -10.82 -10.10
N GLY A 32 -14.08 -11.29 -11.30
CA GLY A 32 -15.00 -11.47 -12.41
C GLY A 32 -15.89 -12.69 -12.20
N ILE A 33 -16.88 -12.85 -13.09
CA ILE A 33 -17.79 -14.01 -13.07
C ILE A 33 -17.03 -15.32 -13.30
N ASP A 34 -15.88 -15.26 -14.00
CA ASP A 34 -15.00 -16.41 -14.24
C ASP A 34 -14.02 -16.68 -13.09
N GLY A 35 -14.18 -16.02 -11.94
CA GLY A 35 -13.31 -16.16 -10.77
C GLY A 35 -11.97 -15.46 -10.91
N LYS A 36 -11.70 -14.76 -12.02
CA LYS A 36 -10.42 -14.09 -12.23
C LYS A 36 -10.40 -12.70 -11.61
N PRO A 37 -9.24 -12.26 -11.10
CA PRO A 37 -9.11 -10.90 -10.61
C PRO A 37 -9.35 -9.89 -11.74
N ILE A 38 -10.19 -8.90 -11.46
CA ILE A 38 -10.23 -7.67 -12.25
C ILE A 38 -9.18 -6.74 -11.63
N LEU A 39 -8.22 -6.29 -12.44
CA LEU A 39 -7.19 -5.37 -12.01
C LEU A 39 -7.67 -3.92 -12.15
N PRO A 40 -7.07 -2.97 -11.41
CA PRO A 40 -7.18 -1.55 -11.72
C PRO A 40 -6.67 -1.25 -13.15
N GLY A 41 -6.90 -0.02 -13.62
CA GLY A 41 -6.43 0.41 -14.95
C GLY A 41 -4.92 0.67 -14.99
N GLU A 42 -4.48 1.63 -15.80
CA GLU A 42 -3.05 1.89 -15.98
C GLU A 42 -2.42 2.49 -14.70
N GLU A 43 -1.27 1.93 -14.28
CA GLU A 43 -0.42 2.51 -13.25
C GLU A 43 0.40 3.67 -13.84
N LYS A 44 0.32 4.85 -13.23
CA LYS A 44 0.90 6.11 -13.76
C LYS A 44 2.15 6.56 -13.03
N GLY A 45 2.38 6.07 -11.81
CA GLY A 45 3.61 6.34 -11.08
C GLY A 45 3.47 6.15 -9.58
N ILE A 46 4.32 6.84 -8.82
CA ILE A 46 4.43 6.72 -7.37
C ILE A 46 4.21 8.08 -6.70
N ILE A 47 3.42 8.08 -5.64
CA ILE A 47 3.28 9.18 -4.69
C ILE A 47 4.13 8.83 -3.46
N PRO A 48 5.15 9.62 -3.13
CA PRO A 48 6.07 9.25 -2.09
C PRO A 48 5.52 9.43 -0.68
N TYR A 49 6.15 8.74 0.27
CA TYR A 49 5.99 8.99 1.69
C TYR A 49 6.07 10.47 2.05
N ASN A 50 5.33 10.87 3.09
CA ASN A 50 5.21 12.26 3.55
C ASN A 50 4.61 13.23 2.54
N THR A 51 3.98 12.76 1.46
CA THR A 51 3.14 13.64 0.63
C THR A 51 1.91 14.08 1.44
N GLU A 52 1.64 15.38 1.40
CA GLU A 52 0.49 16.01 2.02
C GLU A 52 -0.78 15.70 1.20
N VAL A 53 -1.84 15.33 1.92
CA VAL A 53 -3.13 14.96 1.33
C VAL A 53 -4.24 15.54 2.18
N LEU A 54 -5.34 15.93 1.53
CA LEU A 54 -6.58 16.29 2.20
C LEU A 54 -7.55 15.11 2.11
N VAL A 55 -7.98 14.59 3.26
CA VAL A 55 -9.04 13.57 3.31
C VAL A 55 -10.39 14.29 3.25
N GLU A 56 -11.16 14.04 2.20
CA GLU A 56 -12.44 14.74 1.99
C GLU A 56 -13.61 14.02 2.64
N LYS A 57 -13.70 12.70 2.41
CA LYS A 57 -14.75 11.86 2.96
C LYS A 57 -14.32 10.40 3.01
N VAL A 58 -15.02 9.66 3.87
CA VAL A 58 -14.96 8.20 3.93
C VAL A 58 -16.34 7.67 3.60
N GLU A 59 -16.43 6.75 2.65
CA GLU A 59 -17.69 6.08 2.32
C GLU A 59 -17.59 4.58 2.66
N PHE A 60 -18.51 4.12 3.51
CA PHE A 60 -18.68 2.71 3.84
C PHE A 60 -19.73 2.06 2.92
N PRO A 61 -19.60 0.76 2.63
CA PRO A 61 -20.68 0.01 2.00
C PRO A 61 -21.92 -0.08 2.92
N PRO A 62 -23.15 -0.20 2.38
CA PRO A 62 -23.50 -0.14 0.97
C PRO A 62 -23.60 1.32 0.47
N ALA A 63 -22.86 1.64 -0.59
CA ALA A 63 -22.96 2.92 -1.29
C ALA A 63 -23.31 2.65 -2.76
N ASN A 64 -24.06 3.56 -3.39
CA ASN A 64 -24.40 3.48 -4.81
C ASN A 64 -23.15 3.76 -5.65
N ARG A 65 -22.45 2.71 -6.07
CA ARG A 65 -21.15 2.76 -6.74
C ARG A 65 -21.19 2.03 -8.08
N PRO A 66 -20.37 2.44 -9.08
CA PRO A 66 -20.28 1.75 -10.36
C PRO A 66 -19.95 0.25 -10.20
N LEU A 67 -20.53 -0.59 -11.05
CA LEU A 67 -20.46 -2.06 -10.94
C LEU A 67 -19.03 -2.61 -10.91
N LEU A 68 -18.16 -2.06 -11.76
CA LEU A 68 -16.77 -2.48 -11.92
C LEU A 68 -15.84 -1.68 -11.01
N THR A 69 -16.24 -1.49 -9.76
CA THR A 69 -15.42 -0.84 -8.72
C THR A 69 -15.50 -1.60 -7.41
N PRO A 70 -14.51 -1.49 -6.49
CA PRO A 70 -14.46 -2.15 -5.17
C PRO A 70 -15.58 -1.78 -4.19
N ARG A 71 -16.84 -1.97 -4.57
CA ARG A 71 -18.03 -1.46 -3.88
C ARG A 71 -18.28 -2.05 -2.49
N PHE A 72 -17.66 -3.18 -2.17
CA PHE A 72 -17.79 -3.87 -0.88
C PHE A 72 -16.72 -3.45 0.14
N TYR A 73 -15.86 -2.49 -0.20
CA TYR A 73 -14.76 -2.02 0.64
C TYR A 73 -14.97 -0.55 1.02
N PRO A 74 -14.54 -0.09 2.20
CA PRO A 74 -14.51 1.33 2.53
C PRO A 74 -13.60 2.11 1.57
N TRP A 75 -14.08 3.25 1.09
CA TRP A 75 -13.32 4.16 0.21
C TRP A 75 -12.98 5.42 0.97
N VAL A 76 -11.71 5.79 0.98
CA VAL A 76 -11.24 7.07 1.50
C VAL A 76 -10.92 7.97 0.30
N TYR A 77 -11.71 9.03 0.15
CA TYR A 77 -11.52 10.03 -0.90
C TYR A 77 -10.51 11.06 -0.42
N ILE A 78 -9.45 11.24 -1.19
CA ILE A 78 -8.39 12.16 -0.87
C ILE A 78 -8.01 13.02 -2.07
N LYS A 79 -7.64 14.26 -1.77
CA LYS A 79 -6.95 15.15 -2.71
C LYS A 79 -5.47 15.13 -2.40
N VAL A 80 -4.66 14.80 -3.38
CA VAL A 80 -3.21 14.83 -3.25
C VAL A 80 -2.70 16.17 -3.75
N ASP A 81 -1.96 16.89 -2.90
CA ASP A 81 -1.47 18.23 -3.27
C ASP A 81 -0.49 18.13 -4.46
N LYS A 82 -0.67 19.03 -5.44
CA LYS A 82 0.22 19.31 -6.58
C LYS A 82 0.56 18.18 -7.57
N LEU A 83 -0.01 16.98 -7.46
CA LEU A 83 0.14 15.96 -8.51
C LEU A 83 -0.93 16.16 -9.60
N PHE A 84 -0.58 16.93 -10.63
CA PHE A 84 -1.24 16.97 -11.95
C PHE A 84 -2.65 17.60 -12.04
N GLY A 85 -2.98 18.55 -11.17
CA GLY A 85 -4.22 19.35 -11.28
C GLY A 85 -5.40 18.81 -10.47
N TYR A 86 -5.18 18.54 -9.17
CA TYR A 86 -6.20 18.06 -8.21
C TYR A 86 -7.02 16.88 -8.76
N ARG A 87 -6.40 15.70 -8.84
CA ARG A 87 -7.17 14.46 -9.06
C ARG A 87 -7.68 13.93 -7.73
N ASP A 88 -8.98 13.68 -7.68
CA ASP A 88 -9.59 12.96 -6.56
C ASP A 88 -9.12 11.51 -6.63
N CYS A 89 -8.35 11.09 -5.63
CA CYS A 89 -7.90 9.72 -5.52
C CYS A 89 -8.66 8.98 -4.43
N ILE A 90 -8.75 7.66 -4.60
CA ILE A 90 -9.38 6.75 -3.67
C ILE A 90 -8.33 5.79 -3.12
N VAL A 91 -8.27 5.68 -1.80
CA VAL A 91 -7.66 4.54 -1.12
C VAL A 91 -8.76 3.55 -0.77
N VAL A 92 -8.60 2.30 -1.19
CA VAL A 92 -9.52 1.20 -0.85
C VAL A 92 -8.95 0.44 0.33
N LEU A 93 -9.62 0.49 1.49
CA LEU A 93 -9.19 -0.24 2.69
C LEU A 93 -9.80 -1.64 2.70
N ARG A 94 -9.10 -2.61 3.31
CA ARG A 94 -9.55 -4.02 3.36
C ARG A 94 -10.83 -4.18 4.22
N PRO A 95 -11.65 -5.23 3.97
CA PRO A 95 -13.08 -5.28 4.32
C PRO A 95 -13.38 -6.10 5.60
N ASP A 96 -12.43 -6.31 6.49
CA ASP A 96 -12.66 -6.94 7.79
C ASP A 96 -13.25 -5.96 8.83
N VAL A 97 -13.79 -4.83 8.35
CA VAL A 97 -14.22 -3.68 9.14
C VAL A 97 -15.70 -3.44 8.93
N SER A 98 -16.49 -3.78 9.94
CA SER A 98 -17.93 -3.50 9.98
C SER A 98 -18.26 -2.32 10.91
N THR A 99 -17.29 -1.85 11.69
CA THR A 99 -17.45 -0.78 12.69
C THR A 99 -16.44 0.34 12.50
N LYS A 100 -16.72 1.51 13.09
CA LYS A 100 -15.79 2.65 13.06
C LYS A 100 -14.50 2.31 13.83
N GLU A 101 -14.60 1.54 14.90
CA GLU A 101 -13.52 1.13 15.77
C GLU A 101 -12.50 0.25 15.03
N GLU A 102 -12.97 -0.63 14.16
CA GLU A 102 -12.14 -1.46 13.28
C GLU A 102 -11.53 -0.66 12.12
N PHE A 103 -12.20 0.43 11.69
CA PHE A 103 -11.75 1.28 10.60
C PHE A 103 -10.55 2.14 10.98
N MET A 104 -10.58 2.76 12.18
CA MET A 104 -9.59 3.75 12.58
C MET A 104 -8.14 3.23 12.55
N PRO A 105 -7.83 2.00 13.00
CA PRO A 105 -6.50 1.43 12.86
C PRO A 105 -6.03 1.33 11.40
N LEU A 106 -6.89 0.87 10.48
CA LEU A 106 -6.56 0.80 9.05
C LEU A 106 -6.35 2.18 8.44
N PHE A 107 -7.16 3.16 8.85
CA PHE A 107 -6.99 4.55 8.44
C PHE A 107 -5.65 5.13 8.93
N TYR A 108 -5.30 4.92 10.20
CA TYR A 108 -4.05 5.39 10.80
C TYR A 108 -2.81 4.58 10.36
N ASP A 109 -2.99 3.43 9.71
CA ASP A 109 -1.89 2.74 9.02
C ASP A 109 -1.49 3.45 7.72
N VAL A 110 -2.44 4.15 7.09
CA VAL A 110 -2.23 4.86 5.83
C VAL A 110 -1.89 6.35 6.04
N PHE A 111 -2.60 7.00 6.97
CA PHE A 111 -2.52 8.45 7.19
C PHE A 111 -1.93 8.79 8.55
N SER A 112 -1.23 9.92 8.62
CA SER A 112 -0.81 10.57 9.86
C SER A 112 -0.99 12.07 9.70
N VAL A 113 -1.24 12.75 10.82
CA VAL A 113 -1.22 14.23 10.92
C VAL A 113 0.21 14.77 11.04
N ASP A 114 1.19 13.91 11.35
CA ASP A 114 2.57 14.32 11.56
C ASP A 114 3.28 14.59 10.23
N ASN A 115 3.96 15.74 10.15
CA ASN A 115 4.94 15.99 9.09
C ASN A 115 6.28 15.34 9.45
N ASN A 116 6.69 14.35 8.66
CA ASN A 116 7.90 13.56 8.84
C ASN A 116 9.06 14.01 7.95
N GLU A 117 9.07 15.26 7.50
CA GLU A 117 10.14 15.80 6.65
C GLU A 117 11.52 15.73 7.32
N ALA A 118 11.59 15.93 8.64
CA ALA A 118 12.84 15.80 9.40
C ALA A 118 13.40 14.37 9.34
N TYR A 119 12.54 13.36 9.43
CA TYR A 119 12.94 11.96 9.27
C TYR A 119 13.45 11.69 7.85
N LEU A 120 12.73 12.17 6.81
CA LEU A 120 13.20 12.03 5.43
C LEU A 120 14.58 12.66 5.22
N LYS A 121 14.83 13.84 5.78
CA LYS A 121 16.12 14.55 5.67
C LYS A 121 17.27 13.83 6.39
N SER A 122 16.99 13.01 7.41
CA SER A 122 18.03 12.26 8.13
C SER A 122 18.48 10.99 7.40
N LEU A 123 17.70 10.53 6.40
CA LEU A 123 18.03 9.34 5.61
C LEU A 123 19.14 9.61 4.58
N SER A 124 19.93 8.57 4.31
CA SER A 124 20.92 8.61 3.22
C SER A 124 20.23 8.85 1.87
N PRO A 125 20.94 9.41 0.86
CA PRO A 125 20.39 9.60 -0.48
C PRO A 125 19.83 8.30 -1.09
N GLU A 126 20.51 7.18 -0.87
CA GLU A 126 20.08 5.88 -1.39
C GLU A 126 18.78 5.37 -0.74
N LYS A 127 18.62 5.56 0.58
CA LYS A 127 17.37 5.21 1.26
C LYS A 127 16.22 6.11 0.85
N ARG A 128 16.48 7.40 0.65
CA ARG A 128 15.49 8.32 0.09
C ARG A 128 15.05 7.87 -1.29
N ASP A 129 15.98 7.58 -2.19
CA ASP A 129 15.68 7.04 -3.53
C ASP A 129 14.83 5.76 -3.45
N ALA A 130 15.19 4.82 -2.57
CA ALA A 130 14.42 3.60 -2.35
C ALA A 130 12.96 3.87 -1.93
N ILE A 131 12.72 4.87 -1.07
CA ILE A 131 11.39 5.32 -0.67
C ILE A 131 10.63 5.98 -1.82
N PHE A 132 11.28 6.89 -2.55
CA PHE A 132 10.65 7.62 -3.66
C PHE A 132 10.28 6.69 -4.83
N ASN A 133 11.03 5.61 -5.03
CA ASN A 133 10.86 4.69 -6.15
C ASN A 133 10.33 3.30 -5.74
N LYS A 134 9.91 3.12 -4.49
CA LYS A 134 9.42 1.84 -3.93
C LYS A 134 10.36 0.65 -4.23
N ARG A 135 11.68 0.87 -4.08
CA ARG A 135 12.75 -0.09 -4.40
C ARG A 135 13.27 -0.78 -3.14
N PHE A 136 13.56 -2.08 -3.24
CA PHE A 136 14.20 -2.81 -2.16
C PHE A 136 15.68 -2.40 -2.03
N LEU A 137 16.15 -2.33 -0.79
CA LEU A 137 17.54 -2.11 -0.43
C LEU A 137 17.88 -3.04 0.75
N GLU A 138 19.12 -3.54 0.80
CA GLU A 138 19.63 -4.25 1.97
C GLU A 138 19.96 -3.25 3.10
N GLY A 139 19.87 -3.69 4.35
CA GLY A 139 20.12 -2.84 5.52
C GLY A 139 18.97 -1.91 5.92
N LEU A 140 17.78 -2.08 5.32
CA LEU A 140 16.58 -1.34 5.72
C LEU A 140 16.08 -1.82 7.08
N THR A 141 15.57 -0.90 7.91
CA THR A 141 14.79 -1.27 9.09
C THR A 141 13.39 -1.74 8.71
N GLU A 142 12.70 -2.39 9.65
CA GLU A 142 11.28 -2.69 9.50
C GLU A 142 10.45 -1.44 9.15
N ASN A 143 10.68 -0.32 9.85
CA ASN A 143 9.99 0.94 9.58
C ASN A 143 10.25 1.45 8.15
N GLU A 144 11.49 1.37 7.65
CA GLU A 144 11.81 1.77 6.28
C GLU A 144 11.12 0.86 5.26
N VAL A 145 11.01 -0.44 5.52
CA VAL A 145 10.24 -1.38 4.69
C VAL A 145 8.75 -1.04 4.71
N TYR A 146 8.16 -0.70 5.86
CA TYR A 146 6.78 -0.21 5.95
C TYR A 146 6.57 1.06 5.13
N ILE A 147 7.51 2.01 5.19
CA ILE A 147 7.44 3.26 4.43
C ILE A 147 7.49 2.97 2.93
N ILE A 148 8.34 2.04 2.49
CA ILE A 148 8.53 1.71 1.07
C ILE A 148 7.36 0.89 0.53
N PHE A 149 6.94 -0.17 1.21
CA PHE A 149 6.01 -1.18 0.68
C PHE A 149 4.64 -1.23 1.36
N GLY A 150 4.42 -0.40 2.38
CA GLY A 150 3.24 -0.49 3.23
C GLY A 150 3.24 -1.75 4.11
N ARG A 151 2.13 -1.93 4.83
CA ARG A 151 1.91 -3.04 5.76
C ARG A 151 1.99 -4.40 5.04
N PRO A 152 2.71 -5.42 5.56
CA PRO A 152 2.69 -6.76 4.99
C PRO A 152 1.37 -7.47 5.24
N ASP A 153 1.09 -8.50 4.43
CA ASP A 153 -0.09 -9.34 4.58
C ASP A 153 0.00 -10.18 5.86
N SER A 154 1.21 -10.63 6.22
CA SER A 154 1.50 -11.23 7.52
C SER A 154 2.95 -10.99 7.95
N ILE A 155 3.24 -11.21 9.24
CA ILE A 155 4.61 -11.18 9.77
C ILE A 155 4.89 -12.54 10.40
N ARG A 156 5.95 -13.20 9.96
CA ARG A 156 6.39 -14.50 10.48
C ARG A 156 7.68 -14.34 11.27
N PHE A 157 7.76 -15.05 12.38
CA PHE A 157 8.94 -15.10 13.23
C PHE A 157 9.51 -16.51 13.23
N VAL A 158 10.73 -16.65 12.73
CA VAL A 158 11.43 -17.93 12.64
C VAL A 158 12.60 -17.89 13.62
N LYS A 159 12.66 -18.89 14.52
CA LYS A 159 13.83 -19.10 15.38
C LYS A 159 14.86 -19.91 14.59
N GLU A 160 16.07 -19.41 14.49
CA GLU A 160 17.20 -20.11 13.87
C GLU A 160 18.37 -20.19 14.88
N GLU A 161 19.28 -21.14 14.70
CA GLU A 161 20.50 -21.21 15.52
C GLU A 161 21.32 -19.93 15.32
N GLY A 162 21.41 -19.10 16.35
CA GLY A 162 22.14 -17.83 16.32
C GLY A 162 21.28 -16.56 16.21
N GLY A 163 19.94 -16.65 16.14
CA GLY A 163 19.10 -15.45 16.17
C GLY A 163 17.61 -15.63 15.87
N ARG A 164 16.91 -14.50 15.81
CA ARG A 164 15.52 -14.40 15.35
C ARG A 164 15.50 -13.84 13.94
N ARG A 165 14.83 -14.54 13.04
CA ARG A 165 14.54 -14.06 11.69
C ARG A 165 13.10 -13.56 11.65
N VAL A 166 12.92 -12.34 11.14
CA VAL A 166 11.59 -11.76 10.89
C VAL A 166 11.36 -11.79 9.38
N ILE A 167 10.16 -12.19 8.96
CA ILE A 167 9.77 -12.23 7.56
C ILE A 167 8.50 -11.40 7.41
N PHE A 168 8.60 -10.36 6.59
CA PHE A 168 7.43 -9.61 6.13
C PHE A 168 6.91 -10.28 4.88
N ASP A 169 5.71 -10.82 5.01
CA ASP A 169 5.10 -11.59 3.97
C ASP A 169 4.18 -10.72 3.12
N TYR A 170 4.46 -10.65 1.83
CA TYR A 170 3.63 -10.01 0.83
C TYR A 170 3.11 -11.05 -0.16
N ARG A 171 1.98 -10.75 -0.80
CA ARG A 171 1.36 -11.70 -1.74
C ARG A 171 2.31 -12.26 -2.80
N THR A 172 3.20 -11.45 -3.34
CA THR A 172 4.08 -11.82 -4.47
C THR A 172 5.56 -11.90 -4.12
N PHE A 173 5.96 -11.49 -2.91
CA PHE A 173 7.33 -11.54 -2.44
C PHE A 173 7.39 -11.56 -0.91
N GLU A 174 8.57 -11.87 -0.37
CA GLU A 174 8.85 -11.81 1.05
C GLU A 174 10.07 -10.92 1.27
N ILE A 175 10.05 -10.11 2.33
CA ILE A 175 11.21 -9.35 2.78
C ILE A 175 11.70 -9.96 4.08
N ILE A 176 12.98 -10.27 4.11
CA ILE A 176 13.59 -11.05 5.17
C ILE A 176 14.57 -10.19 5.94
N PHE A 177 14.45 -10.21 7.26
CA PHE A 177 15.27 -9.48 8.20
C PHE A 177 16.20 -10.42 8.97
N ASN A 178 17.44 -9.97 9.16
CA ASN A 178 18.42 -10.56 10.05
C ASN A 178 18.93 -9.44 10.97
N ASN A 179 18.84 -9.63 12.30
CA ASN A 179 19.19 -8.62 13.30
C ASN A 179 18.57 -7.24 13.01
N ASP A 180 17.25 -7.21 12.81
CA ASP A 180 16.43 -6.01 12.56
C ASP A 180 16.73 -5.24 11.25
N ARG A 181 17.49 -5.87 10.33
CA ARG A 181 17.87 -5.29 9.05
C ARG A 181 17.50 -6.20 7.89
N THR A 182 16.96 -5.64 6.82
CA THR A 182 16.71 -6.42 5.60
C THR A 182 18.02 -6.95 5.06
N TYR A 183 18.01 -8.20 4.62
CA TYR A 183 19.14 -8.75 3.88
C TYR A 183 18.71 -9.42 2.58
N LYS A 184 17.40 -9.66 2.39
CA LYS A 184 16.91 -10.32 1.17
C LYS A 184 15.45 -9.98 0.87
N LEU A 185 15.17 -9.91 -0.42
CA LEU A 185 13.81 -9.99 -0.98
C LEU A 185 13.71 -11.26 -1.83
N GLU A 186 12.72 -12.09 -1.56
CA GLU A 186 12.45 -13.32 -2.32
C GLU A 186 11.12 -13.19 -3.05
N ARG A 187 11.11 -13.34 -4.38
CA ARG A 187 9.86 -13.37 -5.14
C ARG A 187 9.22 -14.74 -5.03
N LYS A 188 7.92 -14.75 -4.75
CA LYS A 188 7.13 -15.98 -4.75
C LYS A 188 6.86 -16.40 -6.18
N VAL A 189 7.06 -17.68 -6.45
CA VAL A 189 6.46 -18.31 -7.63
C VAL A 189 4.98 -18.43 -7.31
N ILE A 190 4.16 -17.53 -7.85
CA ILE A 190 2.71 -17.71 -7.81
C ILE A 190 2.44 -18.91 -8.72
N ARG A 191 2.32 -20.09 -8.14
CA ARG A 191 1.76 -21.23 -8.86
C ARG A 191 0.30 -20.88 -9.09
N ASP A 192 -0.09 -20.85 -10.36
CA ASP A 192 -1.49 -20.76 -10.78
C ASP A 192 -2.10 -22.13 -10.43
N ASP A 193 -2.30 -22.38 -9.13
CA ASP A 193 -2.94 -23.60 -8.62
C ASP A 193 -4.43 -23.45 -8.94
N ARG A 194 -4.76 -23.85 -10.18
CA ARG A 194 -6.12 -24.10 -10.66
C ARG A 194 -6.64 -25.43 -10.14
#